data_AF-A3DPU3-F1
#
_entry.id   AF-A3DPU3-F1
#
_cell.length_a   1.000
_cell.length_b   1.000
_cell.length_c   1.000
_cell.angle_alpha   90.00
_cell.angle_beta   90.00
_cell.angle_gamma   90.00
#
_symmetry.space_group_name_H-M   'P 1'
#
loop_
_entity.id
_entity.type
_entity.pdbx_description
1 polymer ?
#
loop_
_entity_poly.entity_id
_entity_poly.type
_entity_poly.pdbx_seq_one_letter_code
_entity_poly.pdbx_strand_id
1 'polypeptide(L)'
;MWWRREKRVPYNLISEIRVREGTLQRRLGLVNLDVHTPAQGTLRPQVTLFQLPRDPGLEEASELRRRVGILSARERRIIEEEILEELRSIRRLLEEKLLR
;
A
#
# COMPACT_ATOMS: atom_id res chain seq x y z
N MET A 1 33.32 -1.61 10.86
CA MET A 1 32.50 -0.67 11.64
C MET A 1 31.05 -0.85 11.17
N TRP A 2 30.20 -1.50 11.97
CA TRP A 2 28.84 -1.81 11.54
C TRP A 2 27.94 -0.63 11.93
N TRP A 3 27.73 0.31 11.01
CA TRP A 3 26.78 1.39 11.25
C TRP A 3 25.37 0.80 11.30
N ARG A 4 24.68 1.00 12.43
CA ARG A 4 23.25 0.69 12.55
C ARG A 4 22.47 1.98 12.36
N ARG A 5 21.66 2.03 11.29
CA ARG A 5 20.75 3.14 11.03
C ARG A 5 19.34 2.70 11.32
N GLU A 6 18.68 3.34 12.29
CA GLU A 6 17.26 3.16 12.54
C GLU A 6 16.47 4.30 11.89
N LYS A 7 15.35 3.98 11.28
CA LYS A 7 14.41 4.95 10.73
C LYS A 7 12.99 4.48 10.98
N ARG A 8 12.14 5.39 11.44
CA ARG A 8 10.72 5.12 11.72
C ARG A 8 9.87 5.85 10.69
N VAL A 9 8.89 5.15 10.13
CA VAL A 9 7.91 5.73 9.19
C VAL A 9 6.51 5.40 9.74
N PRO A 10 5.71 6.43 10.08
CA PRO A 10 4.32 6.25 10.49
C PRO A 10 3.49 5.58 9.38
N TYR A 11 2.61 4.64 9.75
CA TYR A 11 1.80 3.89 8.78
C TYR A 11 0.90 4.78 7.91
N ASN A 12 0.35 5.86 8.47
CA ASN A 12 -0.50 6.82 7.76
C ASN A 12 0.23 7.62 6.68
N LEU A 13 1.57 7.63 6.70
CA LEU A 13 2.39 8.30 5.68
C LEU A 13 2.83 7.35 4.56
N ILE A 14 2.52 6.05 4.64
CA ILE A 14 2.90 5.08 3.64
C ILE A 14 1.89 5.14 2.49
N SER A 15 2.35 5.46 1.29
CA SER A 15 1.51 5.49 0.09
C SER A 15 1.53 4.19 -0.69
N GLU A 16 2.70 3.55 -0.75
CA GLU A 16 2.89 2.36 -1.57
C GLU A 16 3.98 1.46 -0.98
N ILE A 17 3.78 0.15 -1.12
CA ILE A 17 4.76 -0.86 -0.73
C ILE A 17 5.09 -1.68 -1.99
N ARG A 18 6.35 -1.65 -2.41
CA ARG A 18 6.83 -2.35 -3.60
C ARG A 18 7.78 -3.49 -3.23
N VAL A 19 7.60 -4.62 -3.88
CA VAL A 19 8.55 -5.74 -3.80
C VAL A 19 9.43 -5.70 -5.04
N ARG A 20 10.74 -5.69 -4.85
CA ARG A 20 11.72 -5.76 -5.94
C ARG A 20 12.60 -6.99 -5.81
N GLU A 21 12.81 -7.65 -6.93
CA GLU A 21 13.69 -8.82 -7.05
C GLU A 21 14.43 -8.77 -8.39
N GLY A 22 15.75 -8.68 -8.32
CA GLY A 22 16.63 -8.85 -9.49
C GLY A 22 16.85 -10.32 -9.83
N THR A 23 17.41 -10.60 -11.01
CA THR A 23 17.66 -11.97 -11.49
C THR A 23 18.48 -12.81 -10.52
N LEU A 24 19.55 -12.24 -9.94
CA LEU A 24 20.36 -12.96 -8.95
C LEU A 24 19.58 -13.19 -7.65
N GLN A 25 18.80 -12.21 -7.19
CA GLN A 25 18.00 -12.33 -5.98
C GLN A 25 16.92 -13.41 -6.13
N ARG A 26 16.28 -13.52 -7.30
CA ARG A 26 15.35 -14.62 -7.60
C ARG A 26 16.00 -15.98 -7.45
N ARG A 27 17.20 -16.16 -8.01
CA ARG A 27 17.94 -17.43 -7.89
C ARG A 27 18.33 -17.75 -6.46
N LEU A 28 18.57 -16.73 -5.64
CA LEU A 28 18.92 -16.88 -4.23
C LEU A 28 17.69 -16.90 -3.29
N GLY A 29 16.48 -16.77 -3.83
CA GLY A 29 15.26 -16.68 -3.01
C GLY A 29 15.23 -15.44 -2.12
N LEU A 30 15.69 -14.29 -2.63
CA LEU A 30 15.77 -13.02 -1.91
C LEU A 30 14.90 -11.93 -2.56
N VAL A 31 14.38 -11.02 -1.76
CA VAL A 31 13.61 -9.84 -2.19
C VAL A 31 14.00 -8.59 -1.40
N ASN A 32 13.79 -7.42 -2.00
CA ASN A 32 13.83 -6.14 -1.31
C ASN A 32 12.40 -5.61 -1.15
N LEU A 33 12.07 -5.11 0.04
CA LEU A 33 10.81 -4.45 0.32
C LEU A 33 11.01 -2.95 0.42
N ASP A 34 10.40 -2.20 -0.48
CA ASP A 34 10.47 -0.74 -0.52
C ASP A 34 9.18 -0.12 0.02
N VAL A 35 9.33 0.78 0.98
CA VAL A 35 8.26 1.58 1.54
C VAL A 35 8.36 2.99 0.98
N HIS A 36 7.34 3.38 0.21
CA HIS A 36 7.19 4.71 -0.34
C HIS A 36 6.20 5.52 0.49
N THR A 37 6.58 6.76 0.75
CA THR A 37 5.68 7.79 1.25
C THR A 37 5.33 8.73 0.11
N PRO A 38 4.19 9.45 0.14
CA PRO A 38 3.88 10.49 -0.84
C PRO A 38 5.07 11.45 -0.92
N ALA A 39 5.75 11.45 -2.05
CA ALA A 39 7.00 12.19 -2.18
C ALA A 39 6.73 13.63 -2.61
N GLN A 40 7.37 14.58 -1.92
CA GLN A 40 7.59 15.94 -2.37
C GLN A 40 8.62 15.98 -3.53
N GLY A 41 8.41 15.21 -4.60
CA GLY A 41 9.19 15.30 -5.84
C GLY A 41 10.39 14.35 -6.03
N THR A 42 10.52 13.24 -5.28
CA THR A 42 11.58 12.24 -5.54
C THR A 42 11.05 10.81 -5.49
N LEU A 43 11.39 9.98 -6.48
CA LEU A 43 10.94 8.58 -6.62
C LEU A 43 11.63 7.58 -5.66
N ARG A 44 12.39 8.05 -4.66
CA ARG A 44 13.20 7.19 -3.79
C ARG A 44 12.35 6.59 -2.65
N PRO A 45 12.50 5.30 -2.35
CA PRO A 45 11.85 4.71 -1.19
C PRO A 45 12.38 5.36 0.08
N GLN A 46 11.47 5.56 1.04
CA GLN A 46 11.84 6.20 2.29
C GLN A 46 12.52 5.20 3.25
N VAL A 47 12.14 3.93 3.17
CA VAL A 47 12.76 2.79 3.84
C VAL A 47 12.81 1.61 2.87
N THR A 48 13.93 0.89 2.88
CA THR A 48 14.08 -0.39 2.15
C THR A 48 14.53 -1.46 3.14
N LEU A 49 13.83 -2.58 3.18
CA LEU A 49 14.30 -3.81 3.81
C LEU A 49 15.06 -4.61 2.75
N PHE A 50 16.35 -4.81 2.95
CA PHE A 50 17.23 -5.42 1.96
C PHE A 50 17.37 -6.92 2.19
N GLN A 51 17.35 -7.68 1.09
CA GLN A 51 17.72 -9.10 1.05
C GLN A 51 16.93 -9.98 2.03
N LEU A 52 15.61 -9.77 2.11
CA LEU A 52 14.73 -10.65 2.87
C LEU A 52 14.57 -11.99 2.14
N PRO A 53 14.48 -13.13 2.84
CA PRO A 53 14.03 -14.38 2.24
C PRO A 53 12.68 -14.16 1.57
N ARG A 54 12.49 -14.76 0.39
CA ARG A 54 11.39 -14.44 -0.52
C ARG A 54 10.03 -14.61 0.12
N ASP A 55 9.74 -15.79 0.67
CA ASP A 55 8.39 -16.08 1.16
C ASP A 55 8.04 -15.23 2.40
N PRO A 56 8.91 -15.12 3.44
CA PRO A 56 8.70 -14.16 4.52
C PRO A 56 8.60 -12.70 4.05
N GLY A 57 9.40 -12.31 3.05
CA GLY A 57 9.34 -10.96 2.49
C GLY A 57 8.03 -10.64 1.77
N LEU A 58 7.41 -11.64 1.13
CA LEU A 58 6.10 -11.51 0.49
C LEU A 58 4.96 -11.50 1.52
N GLU A 59 5.08 -12.30 2.58
CA GLU A 59 4.15 -12.29 3.72
C GLU A 59 4.16 -10.91 4.40
N GLU A 60 5.34 -10.37 4.68
CA GLU A 60 5.48 -9.05 5.30
C GLU A 60 4.99 -7.92 4.41
N ALA A 61 5.26 -7.99 3.10
CA ALA A 61 4.70 -7.03 2.15
C ALA A 61 3.16 -7.04 2.18
N SER A 62 2.57 -8.23 2.30
CA SER A 62 1.11 -8.40 2.36
C SER A 62 0.54 -7.90 3.67
N GLU A 63 1.20 -8.18 4.80
CA GLU A 63 0.80 -7.69 6.11
C GLU A 63 0.88 -6.16 6.20
N LEU A 64 1.98 -5.57 5.74
CA LEU A 64 2.14 -4.12 5.74
C LEU A 64 1.09 -3.43 4.86
N ARG A 65 0.76 -3.99 3.68
CA ARG A 65 -0.32 -3.45 2.84
C ARG A 65 -1.67 -3.48 3.54
N ARG A 66 -1.99 -4.59 4.23
CA ARG A 66 -3.22 -4.71 5.03
C ARG A 66 -3.26 -3.65 6.14
N ARG A 67 -2.17 -3.47 6.88
CA ARG A 67 -2.08 -2.49 7.99
C ARG A 67 -2.19 -1.05 7.54
N VAL A 68 -1.65 -0.71 6.37
CA VAL A 68 -1.71 0.66 5.81
C VAL A 68 -3.05 0.92 5.12
N GLY A 69 -3.87 -0.11 4.87
CA GLY A 69 -5.07 0.04 4.05
C GLY A 69 -4.74 0.33 2.59
N ILE A 70 -3.57 -0.12 2.11
CA ILE A 70 -3.27 -0.12 0.67
C ILE A 70 -4.05 -1.27 0.06
N LEU A 71 -5.26 -0.93 -0.33
CA LEU A 71 -6.18 -1.84 -0.99
C LEU A 71 -5.63 -2.26 -2.35
N SER A 72 -5.73 -3.55 -2.62
CA SER A 72 -5.58 -4.10 -3.95
C SER A 72 -6.59 -3.45 -4.91
N ALA A 73 -6.32 -3.52 -6.22
CA ALA A 73 -7.24 -2.99 -7.23
C ALA A 73 -8.66 -3.59 -7.12
N ARG A 74 -8.77 -4.85 -6.68
CA ARG A 74 -10.04 -5.52 -6.43
C ARG A 74 -10.76 -4.91 -5.23
N GLU A 75 -10.07 -4.76 -4.10
CA GLU A 75 -10.65 -4.17 -2.89
C GLU A 75 -11.05 -2.71 -3.11
N ARG A 76 -10.27 -1.93 -3.87
CA ARG A 76 -10.66 -0.57 -4.27
C ARG A 76 -11.96 -0.54 -5.05
N ARG A 77 -12.11 -1.41 -6.07
CA ARG A 77 -13.33 -1.46 -6.88
C ARG A 77 -14.57 -1.80 -6.05
N ILE A 78 -14.47 -2.76 -5.14
CA ILE A 78 -15.59 -3.14 -4.27
C ILE A 78 -16.03 -1.92 -3.45
N ILE A 79 -15.09 -1.20 -2.84
CA ILE A 79 -15.41 0.01 -2.06
C ILE A 79 -15.95 1.13 -2.94
N GLU A 80 -15.39 1.34 -4.14
CA GLU A 80 -15.89 2.33 -5.09
C GLU A 80 -17.34 2.03 -5.53
N GLU A 81 -17.69 0.76 -5.74
CA GLU A 81 -19.05 0.32 -6.05
C GLU A 81 -20.00 0.58 -4.87
N GLU A 82 -19.62 0.20 -3.65
CA GLU A 82 -20.40 0.47 -2.43
C GLU A 82 -20.64 1.98 -2.22
N ILE A 83 -19.59 2.80 -2.37
CA ILE A 83 -19.71 4.27 -2.27
C ILE A 83 -20.68 4.80 -3.33
N LEU A 84 -20.63 4.28 -4.55
CA LEU A 84 -21.48 4.73 -5.64
C LEU A 84 -22.95 4.34 -5.41
N GLU A 85 -23.22 3.19 -4.81
CA GLU A 85 -24.57 2.80 -4.37
C GLU A 85 -25.10 3.70 -3.27
N GLU A 86 -24.30 3.99 -2.25
CA GLU A 86 -24.65 4.92 -1.17
C GLU A 86 -24.95 6.33 -1.71
N LEU A 87 -24.11 6.85 -2.61
CA LEU A 87 -24.33 8.16 -3.24
C LEU A 87 -25.61 8.21 -4.07
N ARG A 88 -25.94 7.12 -4.79
CA ARG A 88 -27.22 7.00 -5.52
C ARG A 88 -28.41 6.97 -4.57
N SER A 89 -28.28 6.34 -3.42
CA SER A 89 -29.31 6.30 -2.38
C SER A 89 -29.53 7.66 -1.75
N ILE A 90 -28.44 8.36 -1.39
CA ILE A 90 -28.49 9.74 -0.89
C ILE A 90 -29.15 10.66 -1.93
N ARG A 91 -28.78 10.55 -3.21
CA ARG A 91 -29.39 11.36 -4.27
C ARG A 91 -30.91 11.15 -4.35
N ARG A 92 -31.37 9.90 -4.36
CA ARG A 92 -32.82 9.58 -4.38
C ARG A 92 -33.56 10.18 -3.19
N LEU A 93 -33.01 10.04 -1.98
CA LEU A 93 -33.61 10.60 -0.77
C LEU A 93 -33.69 12.14 -0.81
N LEU A 94 -32.67 12.80 -1.40
CA LEU A 94 -32.66 14.24 -1.58
C LEU A 94 -33.67 14.70 -2.63
N GLU A 95 -33.77 13.99 -3.76
CA GLU A 95 -34.77 14.27 -4.81
C GLU A 95 -36.20 14.14 -4.28
N GLU A 96 -36.50 13.09 -3.50
CA GLU A 96 -37.81 12.91 -2.85
C GLU A 96 -38.15 14.03 -1.86
N LYS A 97 -37.14 14.55 -1.14
CA LYS A 97 -37.33 15.66 -0.21
C LYS A 97 -37.48 17.02 -0.90
N LEU A 98 -36.88 17.20 -2.09
CA LEU A 98 -36.97 18.43 -2.89
C LEU A 98 -38.27 18.51 -3.71
N LEU A 99 -38.91 17.38 -3.97
CA LEU A 99 -40.20 17.28 -4.69
C LEU A 99 -41.42 17.35 -3.75
N ARG A 100 -41.23 17.49 -2.44
CA ARG A 100 -42.26 17.81 -1.43
C ARG A 100 -42.16 19.26 -1.00
#